data_AF-A0A3D4UE41-F1
#
_entry.id   AF-A0A3D4UE41-F1
#
_cell.length_a   1.000
_cell.length_b   1.000
_cell.length_c   1.000
_cell.angle_alpha   90.00
_cell.angle_beta   90.00
_cell.angle_gamma   90.00
#
_symmetry.space_group_name_H-M   'P 1'
#
loop_
_entity.id
_entity.type
_entity.pdbx_description
1 polymer ?
#
loop_
_entity_poly.entity_id
_entity_poly.type
_entity_poly.pdbx_seq_one_letter_code
_entity_poly.pdbx_strand_id
1 'polypeptide(L)'
;MTMSASSMPPASTVVVPSTEARSDVALPPVPDVAMVDAVESLRQARLNGDASAPAVVRSPERELPTAAELADPEAYQRYEARQNERMYRSFVSAADSEIPKLQEQVAKGKAAGLSPEQIAEGEEKLRRIEAMRNQLMSDHPELNRPATP
;
A
#
# COMPACT_ATOMS: atom_id res chain seq x y z
N MET A 1 49.50 -13.35 14.99
CA MET A 1 49.75 -13.44 13.54
C MET A 1 49.13 -14.74 13.05
N THR A 2 48.68 -14.77 11.80
CA THR A 2 48.11 -15.89 11.01
C THR A 2 46.61 -16.17 11.15
N MET A 3 45.94 -15.87 10.05
CA MET A 3 44.56 -16.12 9.68
C MET A 3 44.23 -17.62 9.70
N SER A 4 43.01 -17.97 10.14
CA SER A 4 42.47 -19.30 9.90
C SER A 4 41.49 -19.22 8.74
N ALA A 5 41.89 -19.81 7.62
CA ALA A 5 41.09 -19.94 6.42
C ALA A 5 39.85 -20.80 6.69
N SER A 6 38.69 -20.27 6.35
CA SER A 6 37.43 -21.02 6.35
C SER A 6 37.47 -22.01 5.18
N SER A 7 37.59 -23.29 5.49
CA SER A 7 37.46 -24.39 4.53
C SER A 7 35.96 -24.59 4.22
N MET A 8 35.59 -24.54 2.93
CA MET A 8 34.23 -24.84 2.47
C MET A 8 33.88 -26.32 2.72
N PRO A 9 32.69 -26.63 3.26
CA PRO A 9 32.18 -28.00 3.23
C PRO A 9 31.64 -28.37 1.83
N PRO A 10 31.61 -29.69 1.50
CA PRO A 10 31.48 -30.20 0.14
C PRO A 10 30.07 -30.06 -0.46
N ALA A 11 30.05 -30.08 -1.80
CA ALA A 11 28.86 -30.04 -2.65
C ALA A 11 27.80 -31.07 -2.22
N SER A 12 26.60 -30.58 -1.90
CA SER A 12 25.43 -31.43 -1.70
C SER A 12 25.04 -32.10 -3.02
N THR A 13 25.13 -33.41 -3.04
CA THR A 13 24.54 -34.29 -4.03
C THR A 13 23.07 -33.92 -4.26
N VAL A 14 22.73 -33.51 -5.48
CA VAL A 14 21.35 -33.33 -5.89
C VAL A 14 20.71 -34.70 -5.94
N VAL A 15 19.82 -34.98 -5.00
CA VAL A 15 18.87 -36.10 -5.09
C VAL A 15 17.91 -35.75 -6.23
N VAL A 16 18.11 -36.38 -7.38
CA VAL A 16 17.13 -36.39 -8.47
C VAL A 16 15.90 -37.13 -7.95
N PRO A 17 14.72 -36.50 -7.85
CA PRO A 17 13.52 -37.24 -7.50
C PRO A 17 13.21 -38.23 -8.63
N SER A 18 13.01 -39.48 -8.25
CA SER A 18 12.53 -40.56 -9.12
C SER A 18 11.32 -40.07 -9.92
N THR A 19 11.38 -40.22 -11.24
CA THR A 19 10.28 -40.00 -12.17
C THR A 19 9.20 -41.05 -11.91
N GLU A 20 8.34 -40.81 -10.92
CA GLU A 20 7.00 -41.41 -10.97
C GLU A 20 6.28 -40.73 -12.13
N ALA A 21 5.85 -41.56 -13.09
CA ALA A 21 5.08 -41.13 -14.23
C ALA A 21 3.79 -40.45 -13.74
N ARG A 22 3.80 -39.11 -13.72
CA ARG A 22 2.57 -38.34 -13.59
C ARG A 22 1.71 -38.75 -14.76
N SER A 23 0.54 -39.33 -14.49
CA SER A 23 -0.48 -39.49 -15.50
C SER A 23 -0.84 -38.09 -15.97
N ASP A 24 -0.39 -37.72 -17.17
CA ASP A 24 -0.77 -36.46 -17.81
C ASP A 24 -2.29 -36.48 -17.95
N VAL A 25 -2.99 -35.78 -17.05
CA VAL A 25 -4.41 -35.54 -17.19
C VAL A 25 -4.53 -34.64 -18.41
N ALA A 26 -5.12 -35.18 -19.48
CA ALA A 26 -5.40 -34.41 -20.67
C ALA A 26 -6.17 -33.16 -20.26
N LEU A 27 -5.58 -31.99 -20.52
CA LEU A 27 -6.27 -30.72 -20.34
C LEU A 27 -7.57 -30.79 -21.14
N PRO A 28 -8.72 -30.40 -20.56
CA PRO A 28 -9.94 -30.27 -21.33
C PRO A 28 -9.66 -29.34 -22.52
N PRO A 29 -10.24 -29.59 -23.70
CA PRO A 29 -10.05 -28.72 -24.86
C PRO A 29 -10.45 -27.30 -24.44
N VAL A 30 -9.51 -26.37 -24.56
CA VAL A 30 -9.81 -24.96 -24.36
C VAL A 30 -10.87 -24.61 -25.41
N PRO A 31 -12.03 -24.06 -25.04
CA PRO A 31 -13.02 -23.67 -26.03
C PRO A 31 -12.38 -22.71 -27.05
N ASP A 32 -12.79 -22.78 -28.32
CA ASP A 32 -12.46 -21.81 -29.39
C ASP A 32 -13.10 -20.44 -29.07
N VAL A 33 -12.77 -19.85 -27.94
CA VAL A 33 -12.82 -18.41 -27.77
C VAL A 33 -11.69 -17.87 -28.62
N ALA A 34 -12.02 -17.03 -29.60
CA ALA A 34 -11.07 -16.41 -30.51
C ALA A 34 -9.79 -16.01 -29.77
N MET A 35 -8.75 -16.85 -29.89
CA MET A 35 -7.46 -16.64 -29.25
C MET A 35 -6.86 -15.43 -29.94
N VAL A 36 -7.10 -14.25 -29.38
CA VAL A 36 -6.37 -13.06 -29.79
C VAL A 36 -4.91 -13.38 -29.49
N ASP A 37 -4.06 -13.28 -30.51
CA ASP A 37 -2.62 -13.47 -30.32
C ASP A 37 -2.19 -12.64 -29.10
N ALA A 38 -1.61 -13.30 -28.10
CA ALA A 38 -1.22 -12.67 -26.84
C ALA A 38 -0.27 -11.47 -27.08
N VAL A 39 0.53 -11.54 -28.14
CA VAL A 39 1.41 -10.44 -28.56
C VAL A 39 0.59 -9.24 -29.04
N GLU A 40 -0.46 -9.48 -29.82
CA GLU A 40 -1.34 -8.42 -30.30
C GLU A 40 -2.17 -7.82 -29.16
N SER A 41 -2.67 -8.65 -28.24
CA SER A 41 -3.36 -8.20 -27.03
C SER A 41 -2.47 -7.29 -26.17
N LEU A 42 -1.23 -7.69 -25.90
CA LEU A 42 -0.26 -6.86 -25.16
C LEU A 42 0.07 -5.57 -25.91
N ARG A 43 0.21 -5.62 -27.24
CA ARG A 43 0.47 -4.43 -28.07
C ARG A 43 -0.69 -3.44 -27.98
N GLN A 44 -1.93 -3.91 -28.08
CA GLN A 44 -3.13 -3.08 -27.97
C GLN A 44 -3.27 -2.48 -26.57
N ALA A 45 -3.08 -3.28 -25.52
CA ALA A 45 -3.12 -2.80 -24.14
C ALA A 45 -2.03 -1.75 -23.86
N ARG A 46 -0.83 -1.88 -24.45
CA ARG A 46 0.24 -0.88 -24.31
C ARG A 46 -0.13 0.46 -24.96
N LEU A 47 -0.79 0.43 -26.11
CA LEU A 47 -1.12 1.64 -26.86
C LEU A 47 -2.37 2.34 -26.32
N ASN A 48 -3.39 1.57 -25.94
CA ASN A 48 -4.73 2.09 -25.62
C ASN A 48 -5.12 1.93 -24.15
N GLY A 49 -4.31 1.22 -23.35
CA GLY A 49 -4.67 0.77 -22.01
C GLY A 49 -5.47 -0.55 -22.03
N ASP A 50 -5.52 -1.21 -20.88
CA ASP A 50 -6.41 -2.35 -20.64
C ASP A 50 -7.72 -1.85 -20.01
N ALA A 51 -8.86 -2.13 -20.64
CA ALA A 51 -10.17 -1.74 -20.12
C ALA A 51 -10.52 -2.43 -18.78
N SER A 52 -9.88 -3.56 -18.49
CA SER A 52 -10.02 -4.27 -17.22
C SER A 52 -9.15 -3.67 -16.12
N ALA A 53 -8.19 -2.80 -16.46
CA ALA A 53 -7.34 -2.16 -15.48
C ALA A 53 -8.12 -1.05 -14.74
N PRO A 54 -7.97 -0.93 -13.41
CA PRO A 54 -8.54 0.18 -12.68
C PRO A 54 -7.93 1.50 -13.15
N ALA A 55 -8.73 2.58 -13.12
CA ALA A 55 -8.27 3.91 -13.48
C ALA A 55 -7.06 4.33 -12.62
N VAL A 56 -6.00 4.81 -13.26
CA VAL A 56 -4.81 5.30 -12.57
C VAL A 56 -5.09 6.67 -11.98
N VAL A 57 -5.36 6.72 -10.67
CA VAL A 57 -5.43 7.99 -9.93
C VAL A 57 -4.01 8.42 -9.61
N ARG A 58 -3.57 9.57 -10.15
CA ARG A 58 -2.26 10.14 -9.87
C ARG A 58 -2.33 10.96 -8.58
N SER A 59 -1.35 10.77 -7.70
CA SER A 59 -1.17 11.66 -6.56
C SER A 59 -0.81 13.07 -7.04
N PRO A 60 -1.19 14.13 -6.30
CA PRO A 60 -0.73 15.48 -6.60
C PRO A 60 0.80 15.52 -6.56
N GLU A 61 1.38 16.37 -7.40
CA GLU A 61 2.83 16.55 -7.44
C GLU A 61 3.32 17.09 -6.09
N ARG A 62 4.39 16.48 -5.58
CA ARG A 62 5.01 16.93 -4.32
C ARG A 62 5.78 18.22 -4.59
N GLU A 63 5.56 19.23 -3.76
CA GLU A 63 6.41 20.43 -3.75
C GLU A 63 7.84 20.03 -3.36
N LEU A 64 8.80 20.22 -4.27
CA LEU A 64 10.21 19.97 -4.04
C LEU A 64 10.87 21.19 -3.36
N PRO A 65 11.97 21.00 -2.61
CA PRO A 65 12.69 22.12 -2.04
C PRO A 65 13.32 22.96 -3.16
N THR A 66 13.30 24.28 -2.99
CA THR A 66 13.94 25.20 -3.93
C THR A 66 15.46 25.15 -3.81
N ALA A 67 16.18 25.65 -4.82
CA ALA A 67 17.65 25.74 -4.76
C ALA A 67 18.15 26.61 -3.60
N ALA A 68 17.40 27.66 -3.24
CA ALA A 68 17.70 28.51 -2.09
C ALA A 68 17.51 27.76 -0.77
N GLU A 69 16.44 26.98 -0.64
CA GLU A 69 16.20 26.14 0.54
C GLU A 69 17.22 25.02 0.67
N LEU A 70 17.69 24.43 -0.43
CA LEU A 70 18.75 23.42 -0.41
C LEU A 70 20.13 23.99 -0.02
N ALA A 71 20.36 25.29 -0.26
CA ALA A 71 21.63 25.93 0.03
C ALA A 71 21.77 26.41 1.49
N ASP A 72 20.66 26.56 2.22
CA ASP A 72 20.63 27.03 3.61
C ASP A 72 19.97 26.00 4.53
N PRO A 73 20.69 25.44 5.52
CA PRO A 73 20.13 24.48 6.46
C PRO A 73 18.88 24.97 7.20
N GLU A 74 18.79 26.25 7.55
CA GLU A 74 17.62 26.78 8.28
C GLU A 74 16.40 26.87 7.34
N ALA A 75 16.60 27.33 6.12
CA ALA A 75 15.57 27.33 5.09
C ALA A 75 15.07 25.92 4.78
N TYR A 76 15.98 24.94 4.68
CA TYR A 76 15.62 23.54 4.47
C TYR A 76 14.76 22.97 5.61
N GLN A 77 15.10 23.26 6.88
CA GLN A 77 14.31 22.82 8.03
C GLN A 77 12.88 23.39 8.00
N ARG A 78 12.72 24.65 7.60
CA ARG A 78 11.38 25.25 7.44
C ARG A 78 10.58 24.58 6.33
N TYR A 79 11.23 24.21 5.23
CA TYR A 79 10.60 23.42 4.16
C TYR A 79 10.11 22.06 4.69
N GLU A 80 10.97 21.31 5.40
CA GLU A 80 10.61 20.01 5.98
C GLU A 80 9.44 20.12 6.97
N ALA A 81 9.44 21.17 7.80
CA ALA A 81 8.33 21.44 8.72
C ALA A 81 7.00 21.62 7.97
N ARG A 82 6.97 22.38 6.86
CA ARG A 82 5.77 22.54 6.02
C ARG A 82 5.33 21.22 5.38
N GLN A 83 6.28 20.39 4.93
CA GLN A 83 5.96 19.07 4.37
C GLN A 83 5.34 18.14 5.41
N ASN A 84 5.92 18.11 6.61
CA ASN A 84 5.42 17.28 7.71
C ASN A 84 4.02 17.75 8.15
N GLU A 85 3.81 19.06 8.30
CA GLU A 85 2.50 19.60 8.62
C GLU A 85 1.45 19.19 7.56
N ARG A 86 1.77 19.33 6.27
CA ARG A 86 0.88 18.89 5.18
C ARG A 86 0.55 17.41 5.26
N MET A 87 1.52 16.56 5.58
CA MET A 87 1.31 15.13 5.77
C MET A 87 0.38 14.86 6.95
N TYR A 88 0.58 15.50 8.11
CA TYR A 88 -0.31 15.31 9.26
C TYR A 88 -1.73 15.81 8.98
N ARG A 89 -1.88 16.94 8.29
CA ARG A 89 -3.20 17.46 7.86
C ARG A 89 -3.93 16.45 6.97
N SER A 90 -3.23 15.79 6.06
CA SER A 90 -3.87 14.79 5.18
C SER A 90 -4.35 13.58 5.96
N PHE A 91 -3.59 13.13 6.97
CA PHE A 91 -4.02 12.06 7.87
C PHE A 91 -5.26 12.44 8.69
N VAL A 92 -5.27 13.64 9.30
CA VAL A 92 -6.43 14.11 10.07
C VAL A 92 -7.68 14.21 9.19
N SER A 93 -7.55 14.82 8.01
CA SER A 93 -8.63 14.94 7.03
C SER A 93 -9.17 13.58 6.56
N ALA A 94 -8.27 12.63 6.28
CA ALA A 94 -8.67 11.27 5.94
C ALA A 94 -9.42 10.61 7.11
N ALA A 95 -8.90 10.71 8.34
CA ALA A 95 -9.55 10.17 9.53
C ALA A 95 -10.95 10.77 9.75
N ASP A 96 -11.09 12.09 9.61
CA ASP A 96 -12.39 12.80 9.70
C ASP A 96 -13.42 12.23 8.73
N SER A 97 -13.00 11.86 7.52
CA SER A 97 -13.89 11.28 6.51
C SER A 97 -14.16 9.78 6.69
N GLU A 98 -13.21 9.02 7.23
CA GLU A 98 -13.27 7.54 7.30
C GLU A 98 -13.86 7.02 8.60
N ILE A 99 -13.67 7.72 9.73
CA ILE A 99 -14.28 7.38 11.02
C ILE A 99 -15.80 7.15 10.92
N PRO A 100 -16.61 8.07 10.35
CA PRO A 100 -18.07 7.86 10.27
C PRO A 100 -18.44 6.68 9.36
N LYS A 101 -17.70 6.44 8.28
CA LYS A 101 -17.92 5.29 7.40
C LYS A 101 -17.64 3.98 8.12
N LEU A 102 -16.56 3.93 8.90
CA LEU A 102 -16.21 2.74 9.68
C LEU A 102 -17.24 2.48 10.78
N GLN A 103 -17.74 3.52 11.44
CA GLN A 103 -18.85 3.41 12.41
C GLN A 103 -20.10 2.80 11.76
N GLU A 104 -20.48 3.25 10.56
CA GLU A 104 -21.59 2.69 9.80
C GLU A 104 -21.35 1.22 9.42
N GLN A 105 -20.13 0.89 8.95
CA GLN A 105 -19.76 -0.47 8.59
C GLN A 105 -19.83 -1.42 9.79
N VAL A 106 -19.36 -0.99 10.97
CA VAL A 106 -19.47 -1.76 12.22
C VAL A 106 -20.95 -1.96 12.58
N ALA A 107 -21.77 -0.92 12.50
CA ALA A 107 -23.21 -1.02 12.78
C ALA A 107 -23.92 -1.98 11.81
N LYS A 108 -23.63 -1.89 10.51
CA LYS A 108 -24.14 -2.80 9.49
C LYS A 108 -23.68 -4.24 9.75
N GLY A 109 -22.43 -4.42 10.14
CA GLY A 109 -21.86 -5.71 10.52
C GLY A 109 -22.60 -6.36 11.69
N LYS A 110 -22.92 -5.58 12.73
CA LYS A 110 -23.73 -6.05 13.87
C LYS A 110 -25.12 -6.48 13.44
N ALA A 111 -25.79 -5.69 12.60
CA ALA A 111 -27.11 -6.01 12.08
C ALA A 111 -27.11 -7.25 11.17
N ALA A 112 -26.02 -7.50 10.45
CA ALA A 112 -25.83 -8.66 9.60
C ALA A 112 -25.43 -9.95 10.35
N GLY A 113 -25.21 -9.88 11.67
CA GLY A 113 -24.87 -11.04 12.49
C GLY A 113 -23.42 -11.53 12.35
N LEU A 114 -22.47 -10.63 12.06
CA LEU A 114 -21.04 -10.95 12.13
C LEU A 114 -20.64 -11.45 13.54
N SER A 115 -19.55 -12.21 13.60
CA SER A 115 -19.09 -12.76 14.88
C SER A 115 -18.63 -11.64 15.83
N PRO A 116 -18.74 -11.83 17.15
CA PRO A 116 -18.27 -10.85 18.13
C PRO A 116 -16.81 -10.43 17.92
N GLU A 117 -15.95 -11.37 17.50
CA GLU A 117 -14.54 -11.11 17.22
C GLU A 117 -14.35 -10.16 16.02
N GLN A 118 -15.13 -10.35 14.95
CA GLN A 118 -15.09 -9.47 13.78
C GLN A 118 -15.60 -8.06 14.09
N ILE A 119 -16.63 -7.97 14.93
CA ILE A 119 -17.12 -6.68 15.42
C ILE A 119 -16.05 -5.99 16.28
N ALA A 120 -15.42 -6.72 17.20
CA ALA A 120 -14.38 -6.20 18.07
C ALA A 120 -13.15 -5.70 17.28
N GLU A 121 -12.78 -6.38 16.20
CA GLU A 121 -11.71 -5.91 15.30
C GLU A 121 -12.03 -4.54 14.69
N GLY A 122 -13.27 -4.36 14.19
CA GLY A 122 -13.72 -3.09 13.64
C GLY A 122 -13.77 -1.97 14.68
N GLU A 123 -14.25 -2.27 15.89
CA GLU A 123 -14.29 -1.33 17.02
C GLU A 123 -12.89 -0.93 17.49
N GLU A 124 -11.94 -1.87 17.57
CA GLU A 124 -10.56 -1.56 17.95
C GLU A 124 -9.86 -0.72 16.88
N LYS A 125 -10.14 -0.98 15.59
CA LYS A 125 -9.63 -0.14 14.50
C LYS A 125 -10.16 1.29 14.62
N LEU A 126 -11.46 1.45 14.87
CA LEU A 126 -12.08 2.75 15.09
C LEU A 126 -11.40 3.49 16.26
N ARG A 127 -11.26 2.82 17.41
CA ARG A 127 -10.61 3.37 18.61
C ARG A 127 -9.18 3.84 18.33
N ARG A 128 -8.39 3.07 17.58
CA ARG A 128 -7.00 3.44 17.24
C ARG A 128 -6.92 4.62 16.31
N ILE A 129 -7.80 4.71 15.30
CA ILE A 129 -7.82 5.83 14.38
C ILE A 129 -8.20 7.11 15.12
N GLU A 130 -9.22 7.06 15.99
CA GLU A 130 -9.61 8.19 16.84
C GLU A 130 -8.48 8.62 17.77
N ALA A 131 -7.82 7.66 18.44
CA ALA A 131 -6.70 7.96 19.32
C ALA A 131 -5.53 8.63 18.57
N MET A 132 -5.15 8.11 17.40
CA MET A 132 -4.07 8.67 16.59
C MET A 132 -4.42 10.07 16.08
N ARG A 133 -5.65 10.28 15.59
CA ARG A 133 -6.13 11.59 15.17
C ARG A 133 -6.04 12.60 16.31
N ASN A 134 -6.55 12.24 17.49
CA ASN A 134 -6.54 13.12 18.65
C ASN A 134 -5.12 13.40 19.14
N GLN A 135 -4.24 12.41 19.10
CA GLN A 135 -2.83 12.58 19.41
C GLN A 135 -2.17 13.58 18.44
N LEU A 136 -2.34 13.41 17.12
CA LEU A 136 -1.81 14.35 16.13
C LEU A 136 -2.31 15.77 16.36
N MET A 137 -3.61 15.96 16.65
CA MET A 137 -4.17 17.29 16.93
C MET A 137 -3.64 17.91 18.23
N SER A 138 -3.27 17.09 19.21
CA SER A 138 -2.68 17.53 20.48
C SER A 138 -1.20 17.89 20.32
N ASP A 139 -0.44 17.03 19.64
CA ASP A 139 1.01 17.19 19.44
C ASP A 139 1.31 18.32 18.43
N HIS A 140 0.37 18.60 17.52
CA HIS A 140 0.48 19.60 16.46
C HIS A 140 -0.73 20.56 16.46
N PRO A 141 -0.81 21.53 17.40
CA PRO A 141 -1.94 22.47 17.50
C PRO A 141 -2.16 23.32 16.23
N GLU A 142 -1.14 23.49 15.40
CA GLU A 142 -1.21 24.13 14.08
C GLU A 142 -2.22 23.46 13.15
N LEU A 143 -2.46 22.15 13.29
CA LEU A 143 -3.40 21.40 12.44
C LEU A 143 -4.85 21.89 12.59
N ASN A 144 -5.20 22.54 13.72
CA ASN A 144 -6.54 23.10 13.95
C ASN A 144 -6.79 24.43 13.21
N ARG A 145 -5.73 25.08 12.70
CA ARG A 145 -5.87 26.32 11.94
C ARG A 145 -6.17 26.02 10.48
N PRO A 146 -6.96 26.84 9.78
CA PRO A 146 -7.10 26.73 8.33
C PRO A 146 -5.72 26.92 7.68
N ALA A 147 -5.44 26.14 6.62
CA ALA A 147 -4.19 26.27 5.88
C ALA A 147 -4.07 27.71 5.36
N THR A 148 -2.93 28.35 5.63
CA THR A 148 -2.62 29.66 5.04
C THR A 148 -2.27 29.42 3.57
N PRO A 149 -2.90 30.14 2.62
CA PRO A 149 -2.67 29.95 1.19
C PRO A 149 -1.22 30.24 0.78
#